data_AF-A0A1E5FMD5-F1
#
_entry.id   AF-A0A1E5FMD5-F1
#
_cell.length_a   1.000
_cell.length_b   1.000
_cell.length_c   1.000
_cell.angle_alpha   90.00
_cell.angle_beta   90.00
_cell.angle_gamma   90.00
#
_symmetry.space_group_name_H-M   'P 1'
#
loop_
_entity.id
_entity.type
_entity.pdbx_description
1 polymer ?
#
loop_
_entity_poly.entity_id
_entity_poly.type
_entity_poly.pdbx_seq_one_letter_code
_entity_poly.pdbx_strand_id
1 'polypeptide(L)'
;MNFEQLQLLVTDNFGTLVFALFGSIVLTVLSIKEHIDRDEKDKMSKGKYSMYFLGWVIGYPILGVVVALAYLASGNQFGSWLALQIGLTSPAILAGIASGGANVISSQGIETAPDQ
;
A
#
# COMPACT_ATOMS: atom_id res chain seq x y z
N MET A 1 10.27 18.25 11.28
CA MET A 1 9.13 18.11 12.22
C MET A 1 9.64 17.45 13.48
N ASN A 2 9.45 18.06 14.65
CA ASN A 2 9.80 17.42 15.93
C ASN A 2 8.67 16.47 16.38
N PHE A 3 8.91 15.67 17.43
CA PHE A 3 7.94 14.67 17.88
C PHE A 3 6.63 15.29 18.40
N GLU A 4 6.72 16.45 19.06
CA GLU A 4 5.57 17.19 19.57
C GLU A 4 4.66 17.69 18.44
N GLN A 5 5.25 18.21 17.35
CA GLN A 5 4.51 18.61 16.14
C GLN A 5 3.84 17.42 15.47
N LEU A 6 4.50 16.26 15.43
CA LEU A 6 3.88 15.03 14.90
C LEU A 6 2.67 14.63 15.74
N GLN A 7 2.81 14.65 17.06
CA GLN A 7 1.74 14.26 17.98
C GLN A 7 0.54 15.22 17.87
N LEU A 8 0.79 16.52 17.77
CA LEU A 8 -0.26 17.52 17.52
C LEU A 8 -0.94 17.27 16.17
N LEU A 9 -0.18 17.08 15.10
CA LEU A 9 -0.73 16.81 13.77
C LEU A 9 -1.62 15.57 13.75
N VAL A 10 -1.21 14.49 14.42
CA VAL A 10 -1.99 13.25 14.54
C VAL A 10 -3.27 13.48 15.34
N THR A 11 -3.19 14.20 16.46
CA THR A 11 -4.33 14.42 17.35
C THR A 11 -5.37 15.33 16.70
N ASP A 12 -4.91 16.43 16.09
CA ASP A 12 -5.77 17.43 15.43
C ASP A 12 -6.47 16.87 14.19
N ASN A 13 -5.87 15.86 13.55
CA ASN A 13 -6.40 15.24 12.32
C ASN A 13 -6.81 13.79 12.53
N PHE A 14 -7.07 13.38 13.78
CA PHE A 14 -7.34 11.97 14.10
C PHE A 14 -8.48 11.39 13.25
N GLY A 15 -9.59 12.13 13.12
CA GLY A 15 -10.71 11.72 12.26
C GLY A 15 -10.29 11.48 10.81
N THR A 16 -9.58 12.42 10.21
CA THR A 16 -9.04 12.30 8.84
C THR A 16 -8.14 11.07 8.70
N LEU A 17 -7.27 10.81 9.67
CA LEU A 17 -6.37 9.65 9.67
C LEU A 17 -7.13 8.33 9.83
N VAL A 18 -8.19 8.28 10.64
CA VAL A 18 -9.06 7.09 10.75
C VAL A 18 -9.72 6.78 9.42
N PHE A 19 -10.17 7.78 8.67
CA PHE A 19 -10.74 7.56 7.34
C PHE A 19 -9.70 7.07 6.33
N ALA A 20 -8.47 7.60 6.37
CA ALA A 20 -7.37 7.07 5.56
C ALA A 20 -7.05 5.61 5.91
N LEU A 21 -6.98 5.29 7.20
CA LEU A 21 -6.79 3.92 7.68
C LEU A 21 -7.91 2.99 7.20
N PHE A 22 -9.16 3.44 7.32
CA PHE A 22 -10.32 2.67 6.88
C PHE A 22 -10.28 2.39 5.37
N GLY A 23 -9.93 3.39 4.55
CA GLY A 23 -9.75 3.21 3.11
C GLY A 23 -8.70 2.15 2.79
N SER A 24 -7.58 2.18 3.50
CA SER A 24 -6.52 1.17 3.32
C SER A 24 -6.93 -0.22 3.77
N ILE A 25 -7.68 -0.35 4.88
CA ILE A 25 -8.22 -1.64 5.33
C ILE A 25 -9.17 -2.22 4.28
N VAL A 26 -10.06 -1.40 3.70
CA VAL A 26 -10.97 -1.83 2.64
C VAL A 26 -10.18 -2.37 1.45
N LEU A 27 -9.13 -1.66 1.02
CA LEU A 27 -8.28 -2.14 -0.07
C LEU A 27 -7.58 -3.45 0.30
N THR A 28 -7.03 -3.57 1.52
CA THR A 28 -6.42 -4.83 2.00
C THR A 28 -7.41 -5.99 1.88
N VAL A 29 -8.66 -5.82 2.29
CA VAL A 29 -9.69 -6.86 2.17
C VAL A 29 -9.95 -7.22 0.71
N LEU A 30 -10.05 -6.22 -0.17
CA LEU A 30 -10.23 -6.45 -1.61
C LEU A 30 -9.05 -7.21 -2.22
N SER A 31 -7.82 -6.87 -1.85
CA SER A 31 -6.61 -7.55 -2.34
C SER A 31 -6.50 -8.98 -1.84
N ILE A 32 -6.90 -9.24 -0.58
CA ILE A 32 -6.99 -10.61 -0.05
C ILE A 32 -8.02 -11.41 -0.83
N LYS A 33 -9.21 -10.84 -1.05
CA LYS A 33 -10.26 -11.48 -1.84
C LYS A 33 -9.77 -11.81 -3.25
N GLU A 34 -9.17 -10.84 -3.94
CA GLU A 34 -8.61 -11.02 -5.27
C GLU A 34 -7.58 -12.17 -5.30
N HIS A 35 -6.71 -12.26 -4.29
CA HIS A 35 -5.74 -13.34 -4.21
C HIS A 35 -6.38 -14.72 -3.97
N ILE A 36 -7.44 -14.79 -3.17
CA ILE A 36 -8.18 -16.03 -2.92
C ILE A 36 -8.87 -16.51 -4.20
N ASP A 37 -9.43 -15.58 -4.97
CA ASP A 37 -10.17 -15.82 -6.22
C ASP A 37 -9.27 -16.18 -7.43
N ARG A 38 -7.94 -16.06 -7.32
CA ARG A 38 -6.99 -16.46 -8.39
C ARG A 38 -6.97 -17.98 -8.61
N ASP A 39 -6.69 -18.40 -9.84
CA ASP A 39 -6.49 -19.82 -10.19
C ASP A 39 -5.32 -20.43 -9.42
N GLU A 40 -5.40 -21.73 -9.08
CA GLU A 40 -4.36 -22.43 -8.29
C GLU A 40 -2.96 -22.37 -8.89
N LYS A 41 -2.85 -22.26 -10.22
CA LYS A 41 -1.58 -22.09 -10.96
C LYS A 41 -0.90 -20.73 -10.71
N ASP A 42 -1.69 -19.71 -10.34
CA ASP A 42 -1.24 -18.34 -10.08
C ASP A 42 -1.16 -18.04 -8.57
N LYS A 43 -1.47 -19.03 -7.71
CA LYS A 43 -1.35 -18.92 -6.26
C LYS A 43 0.12 -19.04 -5.85
N MET A 44 0.57 -18.09 -5.04
CA MET A 44 1.91 -18.11 -4.48
C MET A 44 2.06 -19.32 -3.54
N SER A 45 3.22 -19.98 -3.55
CA SER A 45 3.54 -21.08 -2.63
C SER A 45 3.24 -20.70 -1.17
N LYS A 46 2.57 -21.60 -0.43
CA LYS A 46 2.00 -21.37 0.92
C LYS A 46 2.97 -20.70 1.92
N GLY A 47 4.26 -21.00 1.85
CA GLY A 47 5.28 -20.39 2.73
C GLY A 47 5.57 -18.93 2.38
N LYS A 48 5.67 -18.59 1.09
CA LYS A 48 5.88 -17.20 0.63
C LYS A 48 4.60 -16.38 0.75
N TYR A 49 3.44 -17.05 0.68
CA TYR A 49 2.13 -16.43 0.86
C TYR A 49 1.97 -15.79 2.24
N SER A 50 2.40 -16.45 3.32
CA SER A 50 2.25 -15.89 4.68
C SER A 50 3.06 -14.60 4.88
N MET A 51 4.27 -14.52 4.36
CA MET A 51 5.12 -13.32 4.46
C MET A 51 4.56 -12.18 3.60
N TYR A 52 4.10 -12.50 2.39
CA TYR A 52 3.46 -11.55 1.48
C TYR A 52 2.15 -11.01 2.06
N PHE A 53 1.34 -11.89 2.64
CA PHE A 53 0.08 -11.56 3.30
C PHE A 53 0.30 -10.64 4.50
N LEU A 54 1.27 -10.93 5.38
CA LEU A 54 1.62 -10.03 6.49
C LEU A 54 2.08 -8.66 5.97
N GLY A 55 2.90 -8.66 4.92
CA GLY A 55 3.37 -7.43 4.29
C GLY A 55 2.24 -6.56 3.74
N TRP A 56 1.21 -7.15 3.16
CA TRP A 56 0.05 -6.42 2.64
C TRP A 56 -0.94 -5.99 3.72
N VAL A 57 -1.21 -6.86 4.69
CA VAL A 57 -2.14 -6.58 5.80
C VAL A 57 -1.63 -5.46 6.70
N ILE A 58 -0.32 -5.35 6.87
CA ILE A 58 0.28 -4.31 7.70
C ILE A 58 0.72 -3.12 6.84
N GLY A 59 1.34 -3.39 5.69
CA GLY A 59 1.92 -2.35 4.84
C GLY A 59 0.89 -1.40 4.26
N TYR A 60 -0.29 -1.88 3.85
CA TYR A 60 -1.30 -1.04 3.21
C TYR A 60 -1.94 -0.05 4.18
N PRO A 61 -2.40 -0.47 5.37
CA PRO A 61 -2.85 0.43 6.41
C PRO A 61 -1.82 1.49 6.81
N ILE A 62 -0.56 1.09 6.98
CA ILE A 62 0.51 2.03 7.31
C ILE A 62 0.72 3.04 6.18
N LEU A 63 0.75 2.57 4.93
CA LEU A 63 0.96 3.42 3.76
C LEU A 63 -0.13 4.49 3.62
N GLY A 64 -1.42 4.13 3.73
CA GLY A 64 -2.49 5.11 3.62
C GLY A 64 -2.41 6.19 4.69
N VAL A 65 -2.08 5.81 5.93
CA VAL A 65 -1.90 6.76 7.04
C VAL A 65 -0.67 7.62 6.85
N VAL A 66 0.47 7.04 6.44
CA VAL A 66 1.72 7.77 6.19
C VAL A 66 1.56 8.79 5.07
N VAL A 67 0.90 8.42 3.97
CA VAL A 67 0.64 9.33 2.86
C VAL A 67 -0.31 10.44 3.29
N ALA A 68 -1.40 10.11 4.00
CA ALA A 68 -2.29 11.12 4.56
C ALA A 68 -1.56 12.09 5.50
N LEU A 69 -0.68 11.58 6.38
CA LEU A 69 0.18 12.39 7.23
C LEU A 69 1.13 13.28 6.43
N ALA A 70 1.71 12.79 5.35
CA ALA A 70 2.59 13.59 4.49
C ALA A 70 1.84 14.75 3.82
N TYR A 71 0.59 14.52 3.39
CA TYR A 71 -0.28 15.58 2.88
C TYR A 71 -0.68 16.59 3.97
N LEU A 72 -0.97 16.15 5.18
CA LEU A 72 -1.27 17.05 6.29
C LEU A 72 -0.04 17.86 6.71
N ALA A 73 1.14 17.23 6.71
CA ALA A 73 2.40 17.86 7.06
C ALA A 73 2.87 18.89 6.00
N SER A 74 2.40 18.78 4.75
CA SER A 74 2.65 19.79 3.72
C SER A 74 1.77 21.04 3.87
N GLY A 75 0.91 21.09 4.90
CA GLY A 75 -0.02 22.18 5.16
C GLY A 75 -1.34 22.04 4.39
N ASN A 76 -1.54 20.93 3.66
CA ASN A 76 -2.77 20.69 2.94
C ASN A 76 -3.82 20.09 3.89
N GLN A 77 -4.81 20.90 4.28
CA GLN A 77 -5.96 20.41 5.03
C GLN A 77 -6.97 19.79 4.07
N PHE A 78 -7.38 18.57 4.35
CA PHE A 78 -8.38 17.86 3.55
C PHE A 78 -9.35 17.11 4.45
N GLY A 79 -10.60 17.03 3.99
CA GLY A 79 -11.66 16.34 4.72
C GLY A 79 -11.55 14.82 4.67
N SER A 80 -12.33 14.17 5.53
CA SER A 80 -12.41 12.71 5.68
C SER A 80 -12.64 11.94 4.38
N TRP A 81 -13.39 12.50 3.43
CA TRP A 81 -13.65 11.85 2.14
C TRP A 81 -12.39 11.73 1.27
N LEU A 82 -11.60 12.81 1.19
CA LEU A 82 -10.32 12.77 0.49
C LEU A 82 -9.33 11.85 1.20
N ALA A 83 -9.36 11.82 2.54
CA ALA A 83 -8.54 10.91 3.31
C ALA A 83 -8.85 9.44 2.99
N LEU A 84 -10.14 9.09 2.89
CA LEU A 84 -10.58 7.76 2.48
C LEU A 84 -10.04 7.41 1.08
N GLN A 85 -10.12 8.34 0.12
CA GLN A 85 -9.58 8.13 -1.22
C GLN A 85 -8.06 7.97 -1.21
N ILE A 86 -7.33 8.76 -0.41
CA ILE A 86 -5.88 8.60 -0.23
C ILE A 86 -5.57 7.20 0.33
N GLY A 87 -6.35 6.78 1.34
CA GLY A 87 -6.24 5.44 1.93
C GLY A 87 -6.47 4.31 0.94
N LEU A 88 -7.41 4.47 0.00
CA LEU A 88 -7.72 3.49 -1.04
C LEU A 88 -6.73 3.52 -2.22
N THR A 89 -6.27 4.70 -2.61
CA THR A 89 -5.51 4.87 -3.87
C THR A 89 -4.01 4.75 -3.65
N SER A 90 -3.47 5.23 -2.53
CA SER A 90 -2.02 5.20 -2.30
C SER A 90 -1.43 3.78 -2.23
N PRO A 91 -2.05 2.78 -1.56
CA PRO A 91 -1.48 1.45 -1.58
C PRO A 91 -1.72 0.76 -2.94
N ALA A 92 -2.82 1.07 -3.64
CA ALA A 92 -3.09 0.55 -4.98
C ALA A 92 -2.07 1.03 -6.03
N ILE A 93 -1.66 2.31 -5.96
CA ILE A 93 -0.59 2.86 -6.82
C ILE A 93 0.73 2.12 -6.57
N LEU A 94 1.10 1.92 -5.31
CA LEU A 94 2.32 1.19 -4.96
C LEU A 94 2.24 -0.28 -5.37
N ALA A 95 1.06 -0.91 -5.26
CA ALA A 95 0.80 -2.25 -5.79
C ALA A 95 1.12 -2.32 -7.29
N GLY A 96 0.58 -1.36 -8.06
CA GLY A 96 0.76 -1.28 -9.50
C GLY A 96 2.22 -1.07 -9.90
N ILE A 97 2.94 -0.20 -9.18
CA ILE A 97 4.38 0.02 -9.40
C ILE A 97 5.17 -1.25 -9.09
N ALA A 98 4.89 -1.91 -7.96
CA ALA A 98 5.58 -3.13 -7.57
C ALA A 98 5.34 -4.27 -8.57
N SER A 99 4.10 -4.46 -9.03
CA SER A 99 3.79 -5.47 -10.05
C SER A 99 4.39 -5.13 -11.40
N GLY A 100 4.38 -3.85 -11.80
CA GLY A 100 4.96 -3.40 -13.07
C GLY A 100 6.48 -3.53 -13.08
N GLY A 101 7.14 -3.13 -12.00
CA GLY A 101 8.59 -3.29 -11.83
C GLY A 101 9.01 -4.76 -11.79
N ALA A 102 8.25 -5.61 -11.08
CA ALA A 102 8.48 -7.05 -11.09
C ALA A 102 8.30 -7.65 -12.49
N ASN A 103 7.31 -7.20 -13.26
CA ASN A 103 7.09 -7.66 -14.63
C ASN A 103 8.26 -7.27 -15.55
N VAL A 104 8.76 -6.03 -15.46
CA VAL A 104 9.93 -5.57 -16.23
C VAL A 104 11.18 -6.37 -15.87
N ILE A 105 11.46 -6.56 -14.58
CA ILE A 105 12.61 -7.35 -14.11
C ILE A 105 12.49 -8.82 -14.55
N SER A 106 11.29 -9.39 -14.53
CA SER A 106 11.05 -10.77 -14.98
C SER A 106 11.17 -10.93 -16.51
N SER A 107 10.79 -9.89 -17.27
CA SER A 107 10.93 -9.87 -18.74
C SER A 107 12.37 -9.59 -19.18
N GLN A 108 13.16 -8.96 -18.32
CA GLN A 108 14.61 -8.82 -18.44
C GLN A 108 15.35 -9.98 -17.77
N GLY A 109 14.75 -11.18 -17.79
CA GLY A 109 15.48 -12.41 -17.50
C GLY A 109 16.74 -12.44 -18.36
N ILE A 110 17.87 -12.27 -17.68
CA ILE A 110 19.25 -12.46 -18.14
C ILE A 110 19.31 -12.88 -19.60
N GLU A 111 19.63 -11.93 -20.50
CA GLU A 111 20.34 -12.25 -21.74
C GLU A 111 21.61 -12.99 -21.29
N THR A 112 21.52 -14.32 -21.19
CA THR A 112 22.70 -15.17 -21.07
C THR A 112 23.51 -14.84 -22.30
N ALA A 113 24.72 -14.33 -22.07
CA ALA A 113 25.69 -13.96 -23.08
C ALA A 113 25.63 -14.95 -24.26
N PRO A 114 25.60 -14.47 -25.52
CA PRO A 114 25.62 -15.36 -26.66
C PRO A 114 26.88 -16.21 -26.59
N ASP A 115 26.71 -17.53 -26.69
CA ASP A 115 27.81 -18.47 -26.90
C ASP A 115 28.65 -17.99 -28.11
N GLN A 116 29.81 -17.39 -27.83
CA GLN A 116 30.91 -17.09 -28.74
C GLN A 116 32.22 -17.34 -28.01
#